data_AF-A0A7W1GLS9-F1
#
_entry.id   AF-A0A7W1GLS9-F1
#
_cell.length_a   1.000
_cell.length_b   1.000
_cell.length_c   1.000
_cell.angle_alpha   90.00
_cell.angle_beta   90.00
_cell.angle_gamma   90.00
#
_symmetry.space_group_name_H-M   'P 1'
#
loop_
_entity.id
_entity.type
_entity.pdbx_description
1 polymer ?
#
loop_
_entity_poly.entity_id
_entity_poly.type
_entity_poly.pdbx_seq_one_letter_code
_entity_poly.pdbx_strand_id
1 'polypeptide(L)'
;MTRVLTIIAVLAALVVPSATLADDTPGPSNQSTAQQRCRDQLKSMGAKDFRALYGANANGKNAFGKCVSKLTHEELQGQQNAAEQCRAERSADPAAFAKKYGTNPNGKNAFGKCVSQKAQTQSRDEQETTLNAAQECKAERTADPAAFRDKYGTNHNKRNAFGKCVAAKVKEK
;
A
#
# COMPACT_ATOMS: atom_id res chain seq x y z
N MET A 1 74.84 -16.08 -4.81
CA MET A 1 74.62 -14.99 -3.84
C MET A 1 73.15 -15.04 -3.42
N THR A 2 72.97 -15.43 -2.15
CA THR A 2 71.85 -15.26 -1.20
C THR A 2 70.38 -15.49 -1.59
N ARG A 3 69.82 -16.53 -0.96
CA ARG A 3 68.40 -16.87 -0.76
C ARG A 3 67.76 -15.97 0.32
N VAL A 4 66.47 -15.62 0.19
CA VAL A 4 65.56 -15.17 1.28
C VAL A 4 64.13 -15.57 0.86
N LEU A 5 63.60 -16.71 1.33
CA LEU A 5 62.75 -16.91 2.53
C LEU A 5 61.26 -16.54 2.34
N THR A 6 60.50 -17.62 2.18
CA THR A 6 59.11 -17.93 2.57
C THR A 6 58.45 -16.97 3.57
N ILE A 7 57.25 -16.49 3.24
CA ILE A 7 56.23 -16.10 4.22
C ILE A 7 54.89 -16.72 3.81
N ILE A 8 54.47 -17.72 4.59
CA ILE A 8 53.13 -18.28 4.63
C ILE A 8 52.28 -17.33 5.46
N ALA A 9 51.22 -16.76 4.88
CA ALA A 9 50.21 -16.00 5.60
C ALA A 9 48.87 -16.71 5.50
N VAL A 10 48.40 -17.16 6.66
CA VAL A 10 47.14 -17.85 6.94
C VAL A 10 45.95 -16.94 6.63
N LEU A 11 44.95 -17.46 5.92
CA LEU A 11 43.59 -16.92 5.92
C LEU A 11 42.63 -18.05 6.30
N ALA A 12 42.20 -18.02 7.56
CA ALA A 12 41.17 -18.87 8.11
C ALA A 12 39.85 -18.57 7.40
N ALA A 13 39.22 -19.61 6.85
CA ALA A 13 37.89 -19.55 6.28
C ALA A 13 36.84 -19.39 7.40
N LEU A 14 36.36 -18.17 7.60
CA LEU A 14 35.12 -17.91 8.32
C LEU A 14 33.95 -18.26 7.42
N VAL A 15 33.33 -19.41 7.66
CA VAL A 15 32.06 -19.81 7.05
C VAL A 15 30.96 -18.97 7.70
N VAL A 16 30.68 -17.80 7.13
CA VAL A 16 29.49 -17.03 7.51
C VAL A 16 28.30 -17.66 6.78
N PRO A 17 27.22 -18.07 7.48
CA PRO A 17 26.00 -18.44 6.79
C PRO A 17 25.50 -17.22 6.01
N SER A 18 25.55 -17.32 4.69
CA SER A 18 24.92 -16.35 3.79
C SER A 18 23.41 -16.44 4.01
N ALA A 19 22.89 -15.60 4.90
CA ALA A 19 21.49 -15.22 4.81
C ALA A 19 21.34 -14.55 3.44
N THR A 20 20.67 -15.25 2.53
CA THR A 20 20.27 -14.74 1.23
C THR A 20 19.33 -13.56 1.47
N LEU A 21 19.91 -12.37 1.64
CA LEU A 21 19.20 -11.13 1.38
C LEU A 21 18.93 -11.13 -0.11
N ALA A 22 17.66 -11.08 -0.46
CA ALA A 22 17.20 -10.96 -1.82
C ALA A 22 17.97 -9.83 -2.52
N ASP A 23 18.50 -10.19 -3.68
CA ASP A 23 19.21 -9.41 -4.68
C ASP A 23 18.71 -7.95 -4.78
N ASP A 24 19.65 -7.01 -4.65
CA ASP A 24 19.50 -5.58 -4.98
C ASP A 24 19.37 -5.44 -6.51
N THR A 25 18.20 -5.81 -7.02
CA THR A 25 17.76 -5.39 -8.36
C THR A 25 17.33 -3.91 -8.28
N PRO A 26 17.72 -3.03 -9.22
CA PRO A 26 17.38 -1.61 -9.18
C PRO A 26 15.89 -1.37 -8.91
N GLY A 27 15.60 -0.77 -7.76
CA GLY A 27 14.27 -0.78 -7.13
C GLY A 27 13.16 -0.14 -8.00
N PRO A 28 11.94 -0.70 -7.97
CA PRO A 28 10.82 -0.08 -8.64
C PRO A 28 10.27 1.06 -7.78
N SER A 29 10.56 2.31 -8.18
CA SER A 29 9.70 3.50 -8.02
C SER A 29 9.32 3.96 -6.60
N ASN A 30 9.11 5.28 -6.42
CA ASN A 30 8.48 5.90 -5.24
C ASN A 30 7.00 5.50 -5.06
N GLN A 31 6.64 4.24 -5.27
CA GLN A 31 5.31 3.71 -4.99
C GLN A 31 5.33 3.09 -3.59
N SER A 32 4.46 3.61 -2.72
CA SER A 32 4.28 2.99 -1.42
C SER A 32 3.59 1.64 -1.61
N THR A 33 4.20 0.58 -1.12
CA THR A 33 3.59 -0.75 -1.16
C THR A 33 2.35 -0.80 -0.27
N ALA A 34 1.41 -1.71 -0.55
CA ALA A 34 0.30 -2.02 0.36
C ALA A 34 0.74 -2.17 1.83
N GLN A 35 1.91 -2.78 2.06
CA GLN A 35 2.50 -2.93 3.40
C GLN A 35 2.88 -1.59 4.04
N GLN A 36 3.51 -0.69 3.28
CA GLN A 36 3.86 0.65 3.77
C GLN A 36 2.60 1.46 4.06
N ARG A 37 1.62 1.45 3.15
CA ARG A 37 0.33 2.13 3.38
C ARG A 37 -0.39 1.61 4.62
N CYS A 38 -0.37 0.29 4.86
CA CYS A 38 -0.91 -0.29 6.10
C CYS A 38 -0.13 0.13 7.35
N ARG A 39 1.20 0.30 7.27
CA ARG A 39 2.00 0.86 8.38
C ARG A 39 1.65 2.31 8.64
N ASP A 40 1.45 3.11 7.60
CA ASP A 40 1.06 4.51 7.71
C ASP A 40 -0.34 4.66 8.31
N GLN A 41 -1.29 3.82 7.88
CA GLN A 41 -2.61 3.75 8.50
C GLN A 41 -2.53 3.37 9.97
N LEU A 42 -1.78 2.31 10.30
CA LEU A 42 -1.57 1.89 11.68
C LEU A 42 -0.97 3.00 12.55
N LYS A 43 0.02 3.73 12.03
CA LYS A 43 0.66 4.86 12.72
C LYS A 43 -0.30 6.04 12.89
N SER A 44 -1.10 6.33 11.86
CA SER A 44 -2.01 7.48 11.84
C SER A 44 -3.22 7.30 12.76
N MET A 45 -3.92 6.16 12.69
CA MET A 45 -5.14 5.94 13.49
C MET A 45 -4.88 5.24 14.84
N GLY A 46 -3.75 4.54 14.95
CA GLY A 46 -3.37 3.76 16.13
C GLY A 46 -3.91 2.32 16.12
N ALA A 47 -3.28 1.45 16.92
CA ALA A 47 -3.52 0.00 16.88
C ALA A 47 -4.96 -0.43 17.21
N LYS A 48 -5.65 0.30 18.12
CA LYS A 48 -7.04 -0.01 18.48
C LYS A 48 -7.97 0.19 17.28
N ASP A 49 -7.86 1.33 16.62
CA ASP A 49 -8.72 1.72 15.49
C ASP A 49 -8.37 0.92 14.24
N PHE A 50 -7.09 0.69 14.01
CA PHE A 50 -6.63 -0.18 12.93
C PHE A 50 -7.17 -1.61 13.07
N ARG A 51 -7.16 -2.18 14.28
CA ARG A 51 -7.76 -3.51 14.54
C ARG A 51 -9.28 -3.49 14.41
N ALA A 52 -9.94 -2.38 14.77
CA ALA A 52 -11.38 -2.25 14.61
C ALA A 52 -11.80 -2.08 13.14
N LEU A 53 -10.91 -1.57 12.29
CA LEU A 53 -11.11 -1.41 10.85
C LEU A 53 -10.82 -2.71 10.08
N TYR A 54 -9.68 -3.36 10.33
CA TYR A 54 -9.22 -4.51 9.54
C TYR A 54 -9.30 -5.86 10.24
N GLY A 55 -9.44 -5.87 11.57
CA GLY A 55 -9.50 -7.10 12.35
C GLY A 55 -10.82 -7.85 12.13
N ALA A 56 -10.73 -9.13 11.82
CA ALA A 56 -11.90 -9.98 11.60
C ALA A 56 -12.08 -11.07 12.68
N ASN A 57 -11.07 -11.27 13.54
CA ASN A 57 -11.11 -12.25 14.63
C ASN A 57 -11.19 -11.58 16.01
N ALA A 58 -11.49 -12.36 17.05
CA ALA A 58 -11.75 -11.87 18.41
C ALA A 58 -10.61 -11.00 18.98
N ASN A 59 -9.36 -11.28 18.60
CA ASN A 59 -8.17 -10.58 19.09
C ASN A 59 -7.62 -9.52 18.11
N GLY A 60 -8.22 -9.35 16.94
CA GLY A 60 -7.78 -8.42 15.89
C GLY A 60 -6.36 -8.65 15.36
N LYS A 61 -5.73 -9.80 15.66
CA LYS A 61 -4.31 -10.05 15.33
C LYS A 61 -4.07 -10.21 13.83
N ASN A 62 -5.11 -10.56 13.06
CA ASN A 62 -5.04 -10.65 11.60
C ASN A 62 -5.21 -9.31 10.88
N ALA A 63 -5.38 -8.20 11.61
CA ALA A 63 -5.68 -6.89 11.01
C ALA A 63 -4.64 -6.44 10.00
N PHE A 64 -3.33 -6.60 10.28
CA PHE A 64 -2.29 -6.15 9.35
C PHE A 64 -2.30 -6.96 8.05
N GLY A 65 -2.38 -8.29 8.14
CA GLY A 65 -2.48 -9.15 6.95
C GLY A 65 -3.76 -8.88 6.15
N LYS A 66 -4.88 -8.59 6.82
CA LYS A 66 -6.13 -8.20 6.16
C LYS A 66 -6.05 -6.83 5.48
N CYS A 67 -5.38 -5.86 6.12
CA CYS A 67 -5.10 -4.58 5.49
C CYS A 67 -4.28 -4.77 4.21
N VAL A 68 -3.16 -5.49 4.29
CA VAL A 68 -2.29 -5.72 3.12
C VAL A 68 -3.07 -6.42 2.01
N SER A 69 -3.80 -7.50 2.34
CA SER A 69 -4.64 -8.19 1.36
C SER A 69 -5.67 -7.26 0.70
N LYS A 70 -6.36 -6.42 1.47
CA LYS A 70 -7.33 -5.46 0.92
C LYS A 70 -6.66 -4.45 -0.02
N LEU A 71 -5.59 -3.80 0.44
CA LEU A 71 -4.90 -2.78 -0.36
C LEU A 71 -4.26 -3.38 -1.61
N THR A 72 -3.76 -4.62 -1.56
CA THR A 72 -3.25 -5.30 -2.76
C THR A 72 -4.36 -5.58 -3.78
N HIS A 73 -5.57 -5.94 -3.34
CA HIS A 73 -6.70 -6.10 -4.25
C HIS A 73 -7.13 -4.75 -4.86
N GLU A 74 -7.17 -3.70 -4.06
CA GLU A 74 -7.47 -2.33 -4.52
C GLU A 74 -6.42 -1.83 -5.51
N GLU A 75 -5.12 -2.06 -5.25
CA GLU A 75 -4.03 -1.71 -6.16
C GLU A 75 -4.12 -2.44 -7.50
N LEU A 76 -4.45 -3.74 -7.49
CA LEU A 76 -4.66 -4.51 -8.72
C LEU A 76 -5.84 -3.98 -9.53
N GLN A 77 -6.97 -3.68 -8.86
CA GLN A 77 -8.13 -3.08 -9.51
C GLN A 77 -7.82 -1.68 -10.06
N GLY A 78 -7.10 -0.86 -9.29
CA GLY A 78 -6.65 0.46 -9.73
C GLY A 78 -5.72 0.41 -10.93
N GLN A 79 -4.83 -0.59 -11.02
CA GLN A 79 -4.00 -0.81 -12.21
C GLN A 79 -4.83 -1.20 -13.44
N GLN A 80 -5.84 -2.07 -13.28
CA GLN A 80 -6.73 -2.47 -14.37
C GLN A 80 -7.55 -1.28 -14.89
N ASN A 81 -8.20 -0.55 -13.98
CA ASN A 81 -8.96 0.66 -14.30
C ASN A 81 -8.08 1.73 -14.96
N ALA A 82 -6.86 1.95 -14.43
CA ALA A 82 -5.89 2.87 -15.01
C ALA A 82 -5.47 2.44 -16.42
N ALA A 83 -5.23 1.15 -16.65
CA ALA A 83 -4.89 0.63 -17.96
C ALA A 83 -6.02 0.86 -18.98
N GLU A 84 -7.28 0.67 -18.60
CA GLU A 84 -8.43 0.95 -19.45
C GLU A 84 -8.53 2.44 -19.80
N GLN A 85 -8.42 3.33 -18.80
CA GLN A 85 -8.40 4.78 -19.03
C GLN A 85 -7.23 5.18 -19.94
N CYS A 86 -6.04 4.63 -19.74
CA CYS A 86 -4.87 4.92 -20.58
C CYS A 86 -5.03 4.38 -22.00
N ARG A 87 -5.73 3.25 -22.20
CA ARG A 87 -6.06 2.75 -23.54
C ARG A 87 -7.02 3.72 -24.24
N ALA A 88 -8.05 4.19 -23.54
CA ALA A 88 -8.99 5.18 -24.07
C ALA A 88 -8.29 6.51 -24.42
N GLU A 89 -7.48 7.06 -23.51
CA GLU A 89 -6.71 8.29 -23.77
C GLU A 89 -5.76 8.15 -24.96
N ARG A 90 -5.04 7.02 -25.06
CA ARG A 90 -4.13 6.77 -26.18
C ARG A 90 -4.86 6.62 -27.51
N SER A 91 -6.02 5.95 -27.52
CA SER A 91 -6.83 5.78 -28.73
C SER A 91 -7.47 7.08 -29.20
N ALA A 92 -7.76 8.01 -28.29
CA ALA A 92 -8.31 9.32 -28.63
C ALA A 92 -7.29 10.22 -29.34
N ASP A 93 -6.04 10.28 -28.85
CA ASP A 93 -4.95 11.02 -29.50
C ASP A 93 -3.58 10.38 -29.18
N PRO A 94 -3.05 9.53 -30.08
CA PRO A 94 -1.75 8.88 -29.86
C PRO A 94 -0.58 9.85 -29.73
N ALA A 95 -0.60 10.98 -30.45
CA ALA A 95 0.49 11.94 -30.47
C ALA A 95 0.50 12.77 -29.19
N ALA A 96 -0.66 13.29 -28.76
CA ALA A 96 -0.79 13.98 -27.49
C ALA A 96 -0.52 13.04 -26.31
N PHE A 97 -0.94 11.77 -26.39
CA PHE A 97 -0.65 10.76 -25.36
C PHE A 97 0.85 10.52 -25.20
N ALA A 98 1.57 10.34 -26.31
CA ALA A 98 3.03 10.15 -26.30
C ALA A 98 3.75 11.40 -25.76
N LYS A 99 3.28 12.60 -26.11
CA LYS A 99 3.83 13.87 -25.58
C LYS A 99 3.55 14.05 -24.08
N LYS A 100 2.38 13.63 -23.61
CA LYS A 100 1.95 13.76 -22.21
C LYS A 100 2.66 12.81 -21.28
N TYR A 101 2.83 11.55 -21.68
CA TYR A 101 3.33 10.49 -20.79
C TYR A 101 4.68 9.90 -21.20
N GLY A 102 5.11 10.08 -22.45
CA GLY A 102 6.40 9.60 -22.94
C GLY A 102 7.54 10.44 -22.38
N THR A 103 8.50 9.79 -21.74
CA THR A 103 9.69 10.47 -21.20
C THR A 103 10.99 9.97 -21.80
N ASN A 104 10.94 8.97 -22.70
CA ASN A 104 12.10 8.45 -23.42
C ASN A 104 12.08 8.90 -24.89
N PRO A 105 13.24 8.87 -25.59
CA PRO A 105 13.36 9.38 -26.97
C PRO A 105 12.37 8.76 -27.97
N ASN A 106 11.93 7.53 -27.71
CA ASN A 106 11.02 6.79 -28.58
C ASN A 106 9.55 6.80 -28.10
N GLY A 107 9.22 7.52 -27.03
CA GLY A 107 7.87 7.59 -26.43
C GLY A 107 7.27 6.28 -25.93
N LYS A 108 7.99 5.15 -26.03
CA LYS A 108 7.45 3.80 -25.79
C LYS A 108 7.12 3.51 -24.33
N ASN A 109 7.58 4.33 -23.39
CA ASN A 109 7.23 4.19 -21.97
C ASN A 109 5.93 4.93 -21.57
N ALA A 110 5.29 5.65 -22.51
CA ALA A 110 4.11 6.47 -22.24
C ALA A 110 2.96 5.69 -21.59
N PHE A 111 2.67 4.49 -22.10
CA PHE A 111 1.56 3.70 -21.56
C PHE A 111 1.81 3.27 -20.10
N GLY A 112 2.99 2.70 -19.82
CA GLY A 112 3.36 2.31 -18.45
C GLY A 112 3.39 3.50 -17.50
N LYS A 113 3.86 4.67 -17.96
CA LYS A 113 3.83 5.92 -17.17
C LYS A 113 2.41 6.38 -16.87
N CYS A 114 1.51 6.35 -17.87
CA CYS A 114 0.11 6.69 -17.67
C CYS A 114 -0.54 5.78 -16.60
N VAL A 115 -0.38 4.46 -16.74
CA VAL A 115 -0.97 3.50 -15.80
C VAL A 115 -0.42 3.69 -14.39
N SER A 116 0.91 3.83 -14.26
CA SER A 116 1.57 4.04 -12.98
C SER A 116 1.10 5.33 -12.30
N GLN A 117 1.00 6.45 -13.03
CA GLN A 117 0.55 7.73 -12.47
C GLN A 117 -0.90 7.69 -12.01
N LYS A 118 -1.80 7.11 -12.81
CA LYS A 118 -3.22 7.00 -12.47
C LYS A 118 -3.45 6.06 -11.28
N ALA A 119 -2.85 4.87 -11.30
CA ALA A 119 -2.95 3.93 -10.20
C ALA A 119 -2.37 4.50 -8.90
N GLN A 120 -1.25 5.23 -8.97
CA GLN A 120 -0.68 5.91 -7.81
C GLN A 120 -1.61 7.01 -7.27
N THR A 121 -2.24 7.77 -8.15
CA THR A 121 -3.18 8.83 -7.75
C THR A 121 -4.39 8.23 -7.06
N GLN A 122 -5.02 7.24 -7.67
CA GLN A 122 -6.14 6.51 -7.06
C GLN A 122 -5.78 5.93 -5.68
N SER A 123 -4.61 5.28 -5.57
CA SER A 123 -4.12 4.73 -4.30
C SER A 123 -3.93 5.79 -3.21
N ARG A 124 -3.40 6.98 -3.55
CA ARG A 124 -3.29 8.10 -2.60
C ARG A 124 -4.65 8.61 -2.18
N ASP A 125 -5.58 8.79 -3.12
CA ASP A 125 -6.92 9.31 -2.85
C ASP A 125 -7.72 8.34 -1.96
N GLU A 126 -7.63 7.03 -2.21
CA GLU A 126 -8.23 5.98 -1.37
C GLU A 126 -7.63 5.94 0.03
N GLN A 127 -6.30 6.12 0.13
CA GLN A 127 -5.59 6.18 1.41
C GLN A 127 -6.07 7.37 2.23
N GLU A 128 -6.09 8.55 1.64
CA GLU A 128 -6.53 9.78 2.30
C GLU A 128 -8.00 9.71 2.71
N THR A 129 -8.86 9.23 1.82
CA THR A 129 -10.29 9.05 2.09
C THR A 129 -10.53 8.09 3.25
N THR A 130 -9.78 6.98 3.30
CA THR A 130 -9.86 6.01 4.41
C THR A 130 -9.38 6.62 5.73
N LEU A 131 -8.30 7.40 5.72
CA LEU A 131 -7.77 8.04 6.91
C LEU A 131 -8.73 9.10 7.46
N ASN A 132 -9.26 9.97 6.60
CA ASN A 132 -10.22 11.00 6.97
C ASN A 132 -11.50 10.36 7.54
N ALA A 133 -12.04 9.34 6.85
CA ALA A 133 -13.18 8.59 7.35
C ALA A 133 -12.92 7.94 8.72
N ALA A 134 -11.73 7.35 8.93
CA ALA A 134 -11.34 6.78 10.22
C ALA A 134 -11.27 7.83 11.33
N GLN A 135 -10.77 9.02 11.04
CA GLN A 135 -10.72 10.13 11.99
C GLN A 135 -12.12 10.63 12.37
N GLU A 136 -13.00 10.84 11.39
CA GLU A 136 -14.39 11.22 11.63
C GLU A 136 -15.13 10.16 12.46
N CYS A 137 -15.01 8.89 12.08
CA CYS A 137 -15.60 7.78 12.82
C CYS A 137 -15.05 7.67 14.25
N LYS A 138 -13.78 8.01 14.46
CA LYS A 138 -13.18 8.05 15.79
C LYS A 138 -13.76 9.18 16.63
N ALA A 139 -13.96 10.36 16.05
CA ALA A 139 -14.59 11.49 16.72
C ALA A 139 -16.04 11.16 17.08
N GLU A 140 -16.85 10.66 16.14
CA GLU A 140 -18.24 10.25 16.38
C GLU A 140 -18.34 9.20 17.50
N ARG A 141 -17.47 8.17 17.47
CA ARG A 141 -17.44 7.13 18.51
C ARG A 141 -17.01 7.66 19.87
N THR A 142 -16.19 8.69 19.92
CA THR A 142 -15.73 9.30 21.19
C THR A 142 -16.81 10.17 21.81
N ALA A 143 -17.60 10.86 20.98
CA ALA A 143 -18.71 11.69 21.44
C ALA A 143 -19.82 10.86 22.10
N ASP A 144 -20.24 9.75 21.47
CA ASP A 144 -21.22 8.82 22.05
C ASP A 144 -20.94 7.38 21.63
N PRO A 145 -20.24 6.58 22.46
CA PRO A 145 -19.94 5.19 22.16
C PRO A 145 -21.17 4.28 22.01
N ALA A 146 -22.27 4.58 22.72
CA ALA A 146 -23.47 3.75 22.70
C ALA A 146 -24.25 4.02 21.41
N ALA A 147 -24.56 5.29 21.13
CA ALA A 147 -25.24 5.68 19.90
C ALA A 147 -24.42 5.30 18.65
N PHE A 148 -23.09 5.43 18.70
CA PHE A 148 -22.22 5.01 17.60
C PHE A 148 -22.35 3.51 17.28
N ARG A 149 -22.39 2.66 18.33
CA ARG A 149 -22.58 1.21 18.14
C ARG A 149 -23.97 0.90 17.61
N ASP A 150 -24.98 1.62 18.05
CA ASP A 150 -26.34 1.42 17.57
C ASP A 150 -26.52 1.87 16.12
N LYS A 151 -25.86 2.96 15.73
CA LYS A 151 -25.89 3.50 14.36
C LYS A 151 -25.15 2.62 13.35
N TYR A 152 -23.93 2.17 13.67
CA TYR A 152 -23.07 1.48 12.69
C TYR A 152 -22.86 -0.01 12.96
N GLY A 153 -23.13 -0.50 14.17
CA GLY A 153 -22.92 -1.89 14.56
C GLY A 153 -24.01 -2.80 13.99
N THR A 154 -23.61 -3.84 13.28
CA THR A 154 -24.54 -4.76 12.58
C THR A 154 -24.39 -6.22 12.99
N ASN A 155 -23.30 -6.59 13.66
CA ASN A 155 -23.11 -7.95 14.18
C ASN A 155 -23.64 -8.09 15.62
N HIS A 156 -23.76 -9.33 16.10
CA HIS A 156 -24.34 -9.67 17.41
C HIS A 156 -23.75 -8.87 18.59
N ASN A 157 -22.47 -8.51 18.53
CA ASN A 157 -21.77 -7.77 19.58
C ASN A 157 -21.49 -6.29 19.22
N LYS A 158 -22.00 -5.82 18.08
CA LYS A 158 -21.79 -4.47 17.51
C LYS A 158 -20.32 -4.03 17.45
N ARG A 159 -19.36 -4.96 17.44
CA ARG A 159 -17.92 -4.64 17.41
C ARG A 159 -17.43 -4.22 16.02
N ASN A 160 -18.19 -4.54 14.98
CA ASN A 160 -17.87 -4.12 13.62
C ASN A 160 -18.28 -2.67 13.30
N ALA A 161 -18.83 -1.93 14.28
CA ALA A 161 -19.34 -0.57 14.09
C ALA A 161 -18.29 0.38 13.50
N PHE A 162 -17.05 0.32 13.96
CA PHE A 162 -16.00 1.21 13.46
C PHE A 162 -15.68 0.95 11.98
N GLY A 163 -15.41 -0.30 11.61
CA GLY A 163 -15.19 -0.66 10.21
C GLY A 163 -16.40 -0.35 9.31
N LYS A 164 -17.63 -0.48 9.84
CA LYS A 164 -18.85 -0.11 9.11
C LYS A 164 -19.00 1.40 8.91
N CYS A 165 -18.70 2.20 9.93
CA CYS A 165 -18.67 3.65 9.80
C CYS A 165 -17.67 4.10 8.72
N VAL A 166 -16.43 3.59 8.76
CA VAL A 166 -15.41 3.94 7.76
C VAL A 166 -15.86 3.53 6.37
N ALA A 167 -16.40 2.31 6.21
CA ALA A 167 -16.90 1.84 4.93
C ALA A 167 -18.10 2.64 4.40
N ALA A 168 -18.94 3.20 5.28
CA ALA A 168 -20.04 4.07 4.87
C ALA A 168 -19.52 5.41 4.36
N LYS A 169 -18.65 6.09 5.13
CA LYS A 169 -18.08 7.38 4.75
C LYS A 169 -17.21 7.33 3.49
N VAL A 170 -16.47 6.24 3.27
CA VAL A 170 -15.68 6.05 2.04
C VAL A 170 -16.59 5.92 0.81
N LYS A 171 -17.82 5.40 0.94
CA LYS A 171 -18.77 5.27 -0.18
C LYS A 171 -19.52 6.56 -0.51
N GLU A 172 -19.56 7.51 0.42
CA GLU A 172 -20.25 8.79 0.25
C GLU A 172 -19.37 9.84 -0.44
N LYS A 173 -18.08 9.56 -0.63
CA LYS A 173 -17.13 10.38 -1.39
C LYS A 173 -16.94 9.86 -2.81
#